data_AF-A0A5D2RGH7-F1
#
_entry.id   AF-A0A5D2RGH7-F1
#
_cell.length_a   1.000
_cell.length_b   1.000
_cell.length_c   1.000
_cell.angle_alpha   90.00
_cell.angle_beta   90.00
_cell.angle_gamma   90.00
#
_symmetry.space_group_name_H-M   'P 1'
#
loop_
_entity.id
_entity.type
_entity.pdbx_description
1 polymer ?
#
loop_
_entity_poly.entity_id
_entity_poly.type
_entity_poly.pdbx_seq_one_letter_code
_entity_poly.pdbx_strand_id
1 'polypeptide(L)'
;MSTMTTIMLMPPKATSLQHSNFKPSTLRSRSSPTKSSYPTVRMQTRFHRLIEDQGIVLMPGCYDALSAAIVQQSGFTAGFISGYALSASVLGKPDFGLLTPPEMAATARTVCAAASMIPIIADADTGGGNALNVQRTVRDFIAAGAAGCFLEGICVASRLYLQRSMLQKLHPQEMPLEIQTFS
;
A
#
# COMPACT_ATOMS: atom_id res chain seq x y z
N MET A 1 -30.95 53.88 29.04
CA MET A 1 -31.16 55.12 28.26
C MET A 1 -30.55 54.88 26.88
N SER A 2 -31.26 54.18 25.98
CA SER A 2 -32.15 54.74 24.95
C SER A 2 -31.49 55.82 24.10
N THR A 3 -31.30 55.53 22.81
CA THR A 3 -31.74 56.41 21.70
C THR A 3 -31.71 55.62 20.39
N MET A 4 -32.91 55.38 19.85
CA MET A 4 -33.13 55.09 18.43
C MET A 4 -32.86 56.34 17.61
N THR A 5 -32.38 56.21 16.37
CA THR A 5 -32.69 57.16 15.30
C THR A 5 -32.69 56.46 13.95
N THR A 6 -33.88 56.37 13.36
CA THR A 6 -34.18 55.98 11.98
C THR A 6 -34.10 57.22 11.09
N ILE A 7 -33.34 57.19 9.98
CA ILE A 7 -33.47 58.12 8.84
C ILE A 7 -33.12 57.31 7.57
N MET A 8 -34.13 56.85 6.82
CA MET A 8 -34.77 57.46 5.64
C MET A 8 -33.99 57.27 4.32
N LEU A 9 -34.64 56.56 3.41
CA LEU A 9 -34.26 56.21 2.05
C LEU A 9 -34.51 57.40 1.09
N MET A 10 -33.61 57.66 0.12
CA MET A 10 -33.93 57.88 -1.31
C MET A 10 -32.66 58.09 -2.19
N PRO A 11 -32.70 57.71 -3.50
CA PRO A 11 -31.58 57.68 -4.47
C PRO A 11 -31.48 59.03 -5.25
N PRO A 12 -30.80 59.24 -6.42
CA PRO A 12 -29.95 58.39 -7.30
C PRO A 12 -28.67 59.11 -7.87
N LYS A 13 -27.85 58.40 -8.66
CA LYS A 13 -27.51 58.80 -10.05
C LYS A 13 -26.66 57.75 -10.76
N ALA A 14 -27.19 57.27 -11.88
CA ALA A 14 -26.47 56.45 -12.86
C ALA A 14 -25.39 57.30 -13.54
N THR A 15 -24.17 56.77 -13.62
CA THR A 15 -23.13 57.27 -14.52
C THR A 15 -22.64 56.09 -15.35
N SER A 16 -22.96 56.13 -16.63
CA SER A 16 -22.61 55.14 -17.64
C SER A 16 -21.13 55.26 -18.01
N LEU A 17 -20.35 54.18 -17.89
CA LEU A 17 -19.11 54.03 -18.65
C LEU A 17 -18.95 52.57 -19.14
N GLN A 18 -19.33 52.42 -20.41
CA GLN A 18 -18.71 51.63 -21.47
C GLN A 18 -18.43 50.14 -21.26
N HIS A 19 -19.19 49.35 -22.02
CA HIS A 19 -18.99 47.95 -22.33
C HIS A 19 -17.55 47.63 -22.76
N SER A 20 -16.86 46.79 -22.00
CA SER A 20 -15.83 45.91 -22.55
C SER A 20 -16.37 44.48 -22.56
N ASN A 21 -16.51 43.94 -23.77
CA ASN A 21 -16.93 42.57 -24.03
C ASN A 21 -15.87 41.60 -23.50
N PHE A 22 -16.16 40.91 -22.39
CA PHE A 22 -15.41 39.71 -22.00
C PHE A 22 -16.35 38.51 -22.00
N LYS A 23 -16.31 37.72 -23.07
CA LYS A 23 -17.04 36.45 -23.17
C LYS A 23 -16.37 35.44 -22.22
N PRO A 24 -17.11 34.77 -21.32
CA PRO A 24 -16.55 33.67 -20.54
C PRO A 24 -16.23 32.52 -21.49
N SER A 25 -14.93 32.28 -21.73
CA SER A 25 -14.49 31.09 -22.45
C SER A 25 -14.82 29.86 -21.62
N THR A 26 -15.83 29.12 -22.06
CA THR A 26 -16.17 27.80 -21.55
C THR A 26 -15.04 26.82 -21.90
N LEU A 27 -13.95 26.83 -21.11
CA LEU A 27 -12.93 25.78 -21.15
C LEU A 27 -13.52 24.52 -20.51
N ARG A 28 -14.30 23.80 -21.31
CA ARG A 28 -14.76 22.45 -21.01
C ARG A 28 -13.53 21.54 -21.05
N SER A 29 -12.89 21.35 -19.89
CA SER A 29 -11.87 20.30 -19.70
C SER A 29 -12.48 18.94 -20.04
N ARG A 30 -12.34 18.50 -21.29
CA ARG A 30 -12.52 17.11 -21.68
C ARG A 30 -11.29 16.35 -21.18
N SER A 31 -11.31 15.91 -19.92
CA SER A 31 -10.46 14.78 -19.51
C SER A 31 -11.11 13.50 -20.03
N SER A 32 -10.72 13.08 -21.22
CA SER A 32 -11.00 11.71 -21.68
C SER A 32 -10.30 10.74 -20.72
N PRO A 33 -10.98 9.77 -20.09
CA PRO A 33 -10.30 8.72 -19.36
C PRO A 33 -9.56 7.87 -20.39
N THR A 34 -8.23 8.02 -20.46
CA THR A 34 -7.38 7.14 -21.26
C THR A 34 -7.41 5.76 -20.59
N LYS A 35 -8.34 4.91 -21.02
CA LYS A 35 -8.35 3.49 -20.65
C LYS A 35 -7.03 2.90 -21.14
N SER A 36 -6.18 2.48 -20.20
CA SER A 36 -4.95 1.76 -20.48
C SER A 36 -5.27 0.52 -21.33
N SER A 37 -4.80 0.48 -22.58
CA SER A 37 -5.01 -0.62 -23.55
C SER A 37 -4.17 -1.86 -23.29
N TYR A 38 -3.40 -1.91 -22.19
CA TYR A 38 -2.62 -3.10 -21.84
C TYR A 38 -3.54 -4.15 -21.21
N PRO A 39 -3.53 -5.40 -21.69
CA PRO A 39 -4.22 -6.49 -21.02
C PRO A 39 -3.60 -6.68 -19.63
N THR A 40 -4.28 -6.22 -18.59
CA THR A 40 -3.88 -6.48 -17.20
C THR A 40 -4.21 -7.93 -16.90
N VAL A 41 -3.29 -8.84 -17.20
CA VAL A 41 -3.39 -10.22 -16.71
C VAL A 41 -3.25 -10.16 -15.19
N ARG A 42 -4.38 -10.26 -14.47
CA ARG A 42 -4.40 -10.31 -13.01
C ARG A 42 -3.88 -11.68 -12.59
N MET A 43 -2.60 -11.76 -12.25
CA MET A 43 -2.03 -12.96 -11.65
C MET A 43 -2.74 -13.23 -10.32
N GLN A 44 -3.50 -14.32 -10.24
CA GLN A 44 -4.15 -14.73 -9.00
C GLN A 44 -3.14 -15.46 -8.11
N THR A 45 -2.94 -14.95 -6.90
CA THR A 45 -2.12 -15.61 -5.87
C THR A 45 -3.00 -16.56 -5.06
N ARG A 46 -2.37 -17.46 -4.29
CA ARG A 46 -3.08 -18.31 -3.32
C ARG A 46 -3.96 -17.49 -2.38
N PHE A 47 -3.47 -16.32 -1.95
CA PHE A 47 -4.20 -15.42 -1.06
C PHE A 47 -5.41 -14.74 -1.73
N HIS A 48 -5.30 -14.35 -3.01
CA HIS A 48 -6.46 -13.82 -3.75
C HIS A 48 -7.61 -14.83 -3.83
N ARG A 49 -7.30 -16.11 -4.09
CA ARG A 49 -8.31 -17.18 -4.11
C ARG A 49 -8.96 -17.36 -2.75
N LEU A 50 -8.19 -17.35 -1.66
CA LEU A 50 -8.74 -17.45 -0.31
C LEU A 50 -9.75 -16.35 0.02
N ILE A 51 -9.48 -15.10 -0.39
CA ILE A 51 -10.43 -13.99 -0.20
C ILE A 51 -11.67 -14.19 -1.07
N GLU A 52 -11.50 -14.61 -2.32
CA GLU A 52 -12.62 -14.88 -3.24
C GLU A 52 -13.51 -16.03 -2.72
N ASP A 53 -12.93 -17.06 -2.12
CA ASP A 53 -13.64 -18.25 -1.63
C ASP A 53 -14.31 -18.03 -0.25
N GLN A 54 -13.63 -17.34 0.68
CA GLN A 54 -14.07 -17.20 2.08
C GLN A 54 -14.72 -15.86 2.38
N GLY A 55 -14.47 -14.83 1.55
CA GLY A 55 -14.87 -13.44 1.78
C GLY A 55 -14.08 -12.77 2.91
N ILE A 56 -14.10 -13.34 4.12
CA ILE A 56 -13.36 -12.87 5.30
C ILE A 56 -12.35 -13.95 5.70
N VAL A 57 -11.07 -13.60 5.66
CA VAL A 57 -9.97 -14.51 6.04
C VAL A 57 -9.48 -14.15 7.45
N LEU A 58 -9.57 -15.09 8.37
CA LEU A 58 -9.00 -14.95 9.72
C LEU A 58 -7.50 -15.24 9.67
N MET A 59 -6.70 -14.30 10.17
CA MET A 59 -5.24 -14.41 10.18
C MET A 59 -4.72 -14.17 11.61
N PRO A 60 -4.50 -15.24 12.39
CA PRO A 60 -3.88 -15.12 13.70
C PRO A 60 -2.46 -14.56 13.58
N GLY A 61 -2.10 -13.69 14.53
CA GLY A 61 -0.75 -13.17 14.66
C GLY A 61 0.23 -14.21 15.18
N CYS A 62 1.36 -14.36 14.52
CA CYS A 62 2.51 -15.17 14.91
C CYS A 62 3.77 -14.29 14.91
N TYR A 63 4.80 -14.74 15.63
CA TYR A 63 6.05 -14.00 15.81
C TYR A 63 7.28 -14.92 15.91
N ASP A 64 7.09 -16.24 15.81
CA ASP A 64 8.17 -17.21 15.74
C ASP A 64 7.72 -18.48 14.98
N ALA A 65 8.65 -19.39 14.71
CA ALA A 65 8.36 -20.64 13.99
C ALA A 65 7.36 -21.53 14.76
N LEU A 66 7.40 -21.52 16.09
CA LEU A 66 6.51 -22.34 16.91
C LEU A 66 5.06 -21.85 16.84
N SER A 67 4.83 -20.55 17.05
CA SER A 67 3.50 -19.95 16.93
C SER A 67 2.93 -20.13 15.52
N ALA A 68 3.77 -20.00 14.49
CA ALA A 68 3.35 -20.25 13.10
C ALA A 68 2.91 -21.71 12.88
N ALA A 69 3.68 -22.68 13.39
CA ALA A 69 3.32 -24.09 13.31
C ALA A 69 2.01 -24.40 14.05
N ILE A 70 1.77 -23.78 15.20
CA ILE A 70 0.52 -23.89 15.96
C ILE A 70 -0.66 -23.31 15.17
N VAL A 71 -0.49 -22.14 14.55
CA VAL A 71 -1.53 -21.52 13.70
C VAL A 71 -1.92 -22.45 12.56
N GLN A 72 -0.93 -23.02 11.86
CA GLN A 72 -1.18 -23.99 10.79
C GLN A 72 -1.91 -25.24 11.32
N GLN A 73 -1.44 -25.83 12.43
CA GLN A 73 -2.03 -27.04 13.01
C GLN A 73 -3.44 -26.82 13.56
N SER A 74 -3.78 -25.59 13.95
CA SER A 74 -5.10 -25.22 14.43
C SER A 74 -6.14 -25.12 13.30
N GLY A 75 -5.74 -25.29 12.04
CA GLY A 75 -6.63 -25.31 10.88
C GLY A 75 -6.94 -23.93 10.29
N PHE A 76 -6.18 -22.88 10.65
CA PHE A 76 -6.31 -21.59 10.01
C PHE A 76 -5.83 -21.65 8.56
N THR A 77 -6.44 -20.83 7.70
CA THR A 77 -6.19 -20.84 6.25
C THR A 77 -5.15 -19.81 5.82
N ALA A 78 -4.76 -18.91 6.73
CA ALA A 78 -3.71 -17.92 6.55
C ALA A 78 -3.16 -17.48 7.92
N GLY A 79 -1.97 -16.90 7.93
CA GLY A 79 -1.33 -16.36 9.13
C GLY A 79 -0.80 -14.95 8.90
N PHE A 80 -0.54 -14.24 10.00
CA PHE A 80 0.01 -12.89 9.97
C PHE A 80 1.24 -12.80 10.87
N ILE A 81 2.33 -12.20 10.40
CA ILE A 81 3.48 -11.86 11.24
C ILE A 81 3.27 -10.45 11.77
N SER A 82 3.21 -10.31 13.09
CA SER A 82 3.01 -9.00 13.75
C SER A 82 4.33 -8.31 14.05
N GLY A 83 4.50 -7.06 13.59
CA GLY A 83 5.69 -6.25 13.90
C GLY A 83 5.81 -5.95 15.39
N TYR A 84 4.71 -5.56 16.02
CA TYR A 84 4.63 -5.37 17.48
C TYR A 84 5.09 -6.60 18.28
N ALA A 85 4.56 -7.78 17.95
CA ALA A 85 4.91 -9.02 18.66
C ALA A 85 6.38 -9.42 18.42
N LEU A 86 6.93 -9.11 17.25
CA LEU A 86 8.34 -9.32 16.96
C LEU A 86 9.25 -8.36 17.73
N SER A 87 8.90 -7.07 17.82
CA SER A 87 9.64 -6.13 18.65
C SER A 87 9.67 -6.59 20.12
N ALA A 88 8.54 -7.09 20.63
CA ALA A 88 8.46 -7.62 21.98
C ALA A 88 9.27 -8.90 22.18
N SER A 89 9.19 -9.86 21.25
CA SER A 89 9.81 -11.18 21.40
C SER A 89 11.31 -11.21 21.04
N VAL A 90 11.71 -10.52 19.98
CA VAL A 90 13.10 -10.50 19.49
C VAL A 90 13.95 -9.49 20.26
N LEU A 91 13.41 -8.29 20.50
CA LEU A 91 14.18 -7.19 21.11
C LEU A 91 13.87 -7.00 22.60
N GLY A 92 12.73 -7.49 23.09
CA GLY A 92 12.25 -7.14 24.44
C GLY A 92 11.93 -5.66 24.57
N LYS A 93 11.53 -5.01 23.46
CA LYS A 93 11.32 -3.56 23.36
C LYS A 93 9.91 -3.23 22.85
N PRO A 94 9.37 -2.04 23.22
CA PRO A 94 8.13 -1.55 22.63
C PRO A 94 8.31 -1.28 21.13
N ASP A 95 7.18 -1.34 20.41
CA ASP A 95 7.12 -1.11 18.98
C ASP A 95 7.23 0.39 18.64
N PHE A 96 8.47 0.86 18.52
CA PHE A 96 8.81 2.23 18.11
C PHE A 96 9.66 2.24 16.82
N GLY A 97 9.52 1.21 15.97
CA GLY A 97 10.33 1.08 14.76
C GLY A 97 11.81 0.79 15.04
N LEU A 98 12.12 0.18 16.19
CA LEU A 98 13.46 -0.30 16.52
C LEU A 98 13.80 -1.60 15.78
N LEU A 99 12.77 -2.40 15.49
CA LEU A 99 12.89 -3.60 14.69
C LEU A 99 13.21 -3.22 13.24
N THR A 100 14.24 -3.83 12.69
CA THR A 100 14.72 -3.49 11.35
C THR A 100 14.12 -4.40 10.28
N PRO A 101 13.96 -3.93 9.03
CA PRO A 101 13.44 -4.78 7.94
C PRO A 101 14.22 -6.10 7.72
N PRO A 102 15.56 -6.14 7.84
CA PRO A 102 16.30 -7.40 7.77
C PRO A 102 15.98 -8.41 8.89
N GLU A 103 15.74 -7.93 10.12
CA GLU A 103 15.33 -8.77 11.26
C GLU A 103 13.93 -9.33 11.01
N MET A 104 13.01 -8.48 10.56
CA MET A 104 11.67 -8.89 10.13
C MET A 104 11.72 -9.97 9.04
N ALA A 105 12.55 -9.78 8.01
CA ALA A 105 12.70 -10.75 6.93
C ALA A 105 13.36 -12.05 7.39
N ALA A 106 14.26 -12.00 8.38
CA ALA A 106 14.86 -13.18 8.98
C ALA A 106 13.82 -14.02 9.72
N THR A 107 12.94 -13.38 10.50
CA THR A 107 11.85 -14.11 11.16
C THR A 107 10.80 -14.58 10.15
N ALA A 108 10.50 -13.79 9.12
CA ALA A 108 9.60 -14.22 8.06
C ALA A 108 10.07 -15.52 7.38
N ARG A 109 11.38 -15.69 7.16
CA ARG A 109 11.94 -16.93 6.61
C ARG A 109 11.61 -18.15 7.48
N THR A 110 11.82 -18.04 8.79
CA THR A 110 11.60 -19.18 9.71
C THR A 110 10.11 -19.47 9.90
N VAL A 111 9.29 -18.43 10.00
CA VAL A 111 7.82 -18.53 10.09
C VAL A 111 7.23 -19.18 8.84
N CYS A 112 7.59 -18.70 7.64
CA CYS A 112 7.06 -19.24 6.39
C CYS A 112 7.51 -20.69 6.15
N ALA A 113 8.73 -21.04 6.57
CA ALA A 113 9.20 -22.43 6.53
C ALA A 113 8.39 -23.35 7.46
N ALA A 114 8.06 -22.88 8.66
CA ALA A 114 7.28 -23.64 9.64
C ALA A 114 5.79 -23.79 9.24
N ALA A 115 5.23 -22.79 8.58
CA ALA A 115 3.83 -22.74 8.16
C ALA A 115 3.66 -22.76 6.62
N SER A 116 4.40 -23.65 5.95
CA SER A 116 4.48 -23.70 4.48
C SER A 116 3.16 -24.02 3.75
N MET A 117 2.18 -24.61 4.44
CA MET A 117 0.89 -24.97 3.85
C MET A 117 -0.07 -23.79 3.78
N ILE A 118 0.18 -22.69 4.48
CA ILE A 118 -0.70 -21.53 4.53
C ILE A 118 0.03 -20.27 4.07
N PRO A 119 -0.63 -19.33 3.36
CA PRO A 119 -0.04 -18.04 3.06
C PRO A 119 0.15 -17.22 4.35
N ILE A 120 1.34 -16.66 4.50
CA ILE A 120 1.69 -15.75 5.59
C ILE A 120 1.80 -14.33 5.05
N ILE A 121 1.10 -13.39 5.67
CA ILE A 121 1.23 -11.95 5.43
C ILE A 121 2.16 -11.37 6.49
N ALA A 122 3.13 -10.54 6.09
CA ALA A 122 4.08 -9.93 7.01
C ALA A 122 3.76 -8.45 7.30
N ASP A 123 4.03 -7.99 8.51
CA ASP A 123 4.15 -6.56 8.79
C ASP A 123 5.46 -6.02 8.22
N ALA A 124 5.39 -4.92 7.47
CA ALA A 124 6.57 -4.25 6.91
C ALA A 124 6.86 -2.91 7.59
N ASP A 125 6.07 -2.51 8.58
CA ASP A 125 6.09 -1.15 9.14
C ASP A 125 6.12 -0.11 8.00
N THR A 126 7.02 0.87 8.07
CA THR A 126 7.28 1.86 7.00
C THR A 126 8.16 1.35 5.86
N GLY A 127 8.59 0.09 5.89
CA GLY A 127 9.46 -0.55 4.89
C GLY A 127 10.91 -0.04 4.89
N GLY A 128 11.35 0.61 5.98
CA GLY A 128 12.68 1.19 6.11
C GLY A 128 12.78 2.63 5.61
N GLY A 129 11.66 3.35 5.54
CA GLY A 129 11.59 4.80 5.31
C GLY A 129 11.59 5.21 3.83
N ASN A 130 12.65 4.92 3.08
CA ASN A 130 12.75 5.37 1.68
C ASN A 130 12.29 4.31 0.66
N ALA A 131 11.99 4.74 -0.58
CA ALA A 131 11.48 3.87 -1.65
C ALA A 131 12.41 2.69 -2.01
N LEU A 132 13.73 2.89 -1.95
CA LEU A 132 14.70 1.84 -2.26
C LEU A 132 14.73 0.79 -1.14
N ASN A 133 14.62 1.23 0.10
CA ASN A 133 14.49 0.35 1.26
C ASN A 133 13.18 -0.43 1.19
N VAL A 134 12.06 0.22 0.85
CA VAL A 134 10.78 -0.48 0.65
C VAL A 134 10.92 -1.55 -0.44
N GLN A 135 11.53 -1.21 -1.58
CA GLN A 135 11.76 -2.17 -2.65
C GLN A 135 12.60 -3.37 -2.19
N ARG A 136 13.65 -3.12 -1.41
CA ARG A 136 14.49 -4.17 -0.81
C ARG A 136 13.70 -5.02 0.17
N THR A 137 12.97 -4.41 1.10
CA THR A 137 12.12 -5.09 2.09
C THR A 137 11.12 -6.02 1.42
N VAL A 138 10.44 -5.56 0.37
CA VAL A 138 9.50 -6.38 -0.40
C VAL A 138 10.20 -7.58 -1.05
N ARG A 139 11.39 -7.38 -1.63
CA ARG A 139 12.17 -8.50 -2.21
C ARG A 139 12.60 -9.50 -1.14
N ASP A 140 13.03 -9.02 0.02
CA ASP A 140 13.47 -9.85 1.12
C ASP A 140 12.31 -10.69 1.69
N PHE A 141 11.09 -10.15 1.73
CA PHE A 141 9.88 -10.89 2.10
C PHE A 141 9.44 -11.91 1.05
N ILE A 142 9.51 -11.57 -0.24
CA ILE A 142 9.24 -12.52 -1.31
C ILE A 142 10.23 -13.68 -1.23
N ALA A 143 11.52 -13.39 -1.06
CA ALA A 143 12.56 -14.41 -0.88
C ALA A 143 12.36 -15.22 0.41
N ALA A 144 11.72 -14.65 1.43
CA ALA A 144 11.37 -15.34 2.65
C ALA A 144 10.17 -16.29 2.52
N GLY A 145 9.42 -16.22 1.42
CA GLY A 145 8.22 -17.02 1.19
C GLY A 145 6.92 -16.37 1.69
N ALA A 146 6.94 -15.08 2.04
CA ALA A 146 5.72 -14.36 2.42
C ALA A 146 4.79 -14.21 1.21
N ALA A 147 3.49 -14.39 1.44
CA ALA A 147 2.46 -14.24 0.41
C ALA A 147 2.10 -12.76 0.14
N GLY A 148 2.49 -11.87 1.05
CA GLY A 148 2.28 -10.43 0.97
C GLY A 148 2.76 -9.72 2.22
N CYS A 149 2.63 -8.39 2.26
CA CYS A 149 2.94 -7.60 3.45
C CYS A 149 2.02 -6.38 3.59
N PHE A 150 1.87 -5.88 4.82
CA PHE A 150 1.29 -4.57 5.10
C PHE A 150 2.39 -3.52 5.17
N LEU A 151 2.17 -2.37 4.55
CA LEU A 151 3.11 -1.25 4.55
C LEU A 151 2.35 -0.01 5.02
N GLU A 152 2.84 0.63 6.07
CA GLU A 152 2.24 1.83 6.64
C GLU A 152 2.89 3.12 6.09
N GLY A 153 2.11 4.20 5.93
CA GLY A 153 2.61 5.50 5.43
C GLY A 153 3.43 6.23 6.49
N ILE A 154 4.55 6.91 6.17
CA ILE A 154 4.64 8.18 5.41
C ILE A 154 6.03 8.31 4.72
N CYS A 155 6.03 8.63 3.40
CA CYS A 155 7.11 9.11 2.50
C CYS A 155 8.45 8.31 2.42
N VAL A 156 8.78 7.59 1.34
CA VAL A 156 8.89 8.05 -0.07
C VAL A 156 8.28 7.07 -1.08
N ALA A 157 7.44 7.65 -1.94
CA ALA A 157 6.88 7.12 -3.20
C ALA A 157 5.97 5.88 -3.11
N SER A 158 4.69 6.19 -2.94
CA SER A 158 3.57 5.66 -3.71
C SER A 158 3.90 5.63 -5.22
N ARG A 159 4.78 4.72 -5.65
CA ARG A 159 5.05 4.40 -7.06
C ARG A 159 5.66 3.01 -7.28
N LEU A 160 5.52 2.06 -6.37
CA LEU A 160 5.91 0.67 -6.65
C LEU A 160 4.88 -0.13 -7.47
N TYR A 161 3.76 0.50 -7.88
CA TYR A 161 2.94 0.01 -8.99
C TYR A 161 3.47 0.42 -10.39
N LEU A 162 4.57 1.18 -10.46
CA LEU A 162 5.08 1.78 -11.70
C LEU A 162 6.52 1.39 -12.04
N GLN A 163 7.14 0.49 -11.27
CA GLN A 163 8.44 -0.07 -11.68
C GLN A 163 8.33 -1.03 -12.86
N ARG A 164 7.16 -1.68 -13.08
CA ARG A 164 6.90 -2.44 -14.32
C ARG A 164 6.77 -1.52 -15.54
N SER A 165 6.21 -0.32 -15.35
CA SER A 165 6.02 0.68 -16.41
C SER A 165 7.29 1.46 -16.76
N MET A 166 8.24 1.56 -15.83
CA MET A 166 9.55 2.18 -16.07
C MET A 166 10.58 1.17 -16.59
N LEU A 167 10.57 -0.08 -16.11
CA LEU A 167 11.46 -1.14 -16.65
C LEU A 167 11.09 -1.57 -18.07
N GLN A 168 9.84 -1.41 -18.50
CA GLN A 168 9.43 -1.63 -19.91
C GLN A 168 9.94 -0.55 -20.89
N LYS A 169 10.51 0.56 -20.40
CA LYS A 169 11.11 1.61 -21.24
C LYS A 169 12.62 1.49 -21.39
N LEU A 170 13.25 0.50 -20.76
CA LEU A 170 14.65 0.19 -20.99
C LEU A 170 14.74 -0.94 -22.02
N HIS A 171 15.63 -0.74 -22.99
CA HIS A 171 15.82 -1.57 -24.18
C HIS A 171 15.82 -3.10 -23.88
N PRO A 172 15.18 -3.92 -24.73
CA PRO A 172 14.98 -5.36 -24.49
C PRO A 172 16.20 -6.26 -24.78
N GLN A 173 17.42 -5.83 -24.44
CA GLN A 173 18.62 -6.64 -24.73
C GLN A 173 19.30 -7.25 -23.49
N GLU A 174 18.85 -6.97 -22.26
CA GLU A 174 19.43 -7.59 -21.07
C GLU A 174 18.36 -7.88 -20.00
N MET A 175 17.74 -9.07 -20.07
CA MET A 175 17.05 -9.66 -18.92
C MET A 175 17.39 -11.16 -18.85
N PRO A 176 18.02 -11.66 -17.76
CA PRO A 176 18.26 -13.08 -17.56
C PRO A 176 16.94 -13.84 -17.38
N LEU A 177 16.81 -15.00 -18.03
CA LEU A 177 15.73 -15.96 -17.86
C LEU A 177 15.76 -16.55 -16.45
N GLU A 178 15.10 -15.95 -15.44
CA GLU A 178 14.88 -16.66 -14.17
C GLU A 178 13.76 -16.08 -13.31
N ILE A 179 12.59 -15.78 -13.89
CA ILE A 179 11.34 -15.62 -13.13
C ILE A 179 10.19 -16.22 -13.96
N GLN A 180 10.22 -17.54 -14.13
CA GLN A 180 9.12 -18.32 -14.74
C GLN A 180 8.96 -19.66 -14.02
N THR A 181 8.56 -19.62 -12.75
CA THR A 181 7.85 -20.73 -12.08
C THR A 181 7.58 -20.26 -10.68
N PHE A 182 6.32 -20.16 -10.28
CA PHE A 182 5.83 -20.64 -8.99
C PHE A 182 4.30 -20.59 -9.05
N SER A 183 3.71 -21.78 -9.12
CA SER A 183 2.27 -22.08 -8.95
C SER A 183 1.95 -22.29 -7.47
#